data_AF-A0A3D3LVU6-F1
#
_entry.id   AF-A0A3D3LVU6-F1
#
_cell.length_a   1.000
_cell.length_b   1.000
_cell.length_c   1.000
_cell.angle_alpha   90.00
_cell.angle_beta   90.00
_cell.angle_gamma   90.00
#
_symmetry.space_group_name_H-M   'P 1'
#
loop_
_entity.id
_entity.type
_entity.pdbx_description
1 polymer ?
#
loop_
_entity_poly.entity_id
_entity_poly.type
_entity_poly.pdbx_seq_one_letter_code
_entity_poly.pdbx_strand_id
1 'polypeptide(L)'
;MLVQGYEHGRWGTVTADNDPGTCFKWKRHLAAQSRVTIEWRVSATATLGHYRLVYHGGAKVASEALTLFAEVTNPFTVRSKAELKILA
;
A
#
# COMPACT_ATOMS: atom_id res chain seq x y z
N MET A 1 -7.47 -0.18 -1.90
CA MET A 1 -5.98 -0.19 -1.96
C MET A 1 -5.48 -1.63 -2.10
N LEU A 2 -4.25 -1.87 -2.57
CA LEU A 2 -3.69 -3.21 -2.71
C LEU A 2 -2.33 -3.34 -2.04
N VAL A 3 -2.04 -4.52 -1.52
CA VAL A 3 -0.70 -5.00 -1.20
C VAL A 3 -0.29 -5.95 -2.32
N GLN A 4 0.84 -5.69 -2.96
CA GLN A 4 1.38 -6.58 -3.99
C GLN A 4 2.71 -7.19 -3.54
N GLY A 5 2.89 -8.48 -3.82
CA GLY A 5 4.15 -9.21 -3.66
C GLY A 5 4.79 -9.46 -5.03
N TYR A 6 6.12 -9.54 -5.06
CA TYR A 6 6.87 -9.84 -6.27
C TYR A 6 7.27 -11.32 -6.31
N GLU A 7 6.72 -12.07 -7.26
CA GLU A 7 6.98 -13.49 -7.44
C GLU A 7 7.12 -13.80 -8.94
N HIS A 8 8.07 -14.66 -9.29
CA HIS A 8 8.27 -15.10 -10.69
C HIS A 8 8.39 -13.96 -11.71
N GLY A 9 9.08 -12.87 -11.36
CA GLY A 9 9.29 -11.75 -12.27
C GLY A 9 8.10 -10.78 -12.40
N ARG A 10 7.04 -10.93 -11.59
CA ARG A 10 5.83 -10.12 -11.68
C ARG A 10 5.27 -9.72 -10.32
N TRP A 11 4.57 -8.59 -10.30
CA TRP A 11 3.79 -8.15 -9.14
C TRP A 11 2.41 -8.78 -9.16
N GLY A 12 2.02 -9.45 -8.07
CA GLY A 12 0.70 -10.02 -7.87
C GLY A 12 0.02 -9.46 -6.62
N THR A 13 -1.30 -9.31 -6.63
CA THR A 13 -2.07 -8.87 -5.45
C THR A 13 -2.07 -9.98 -4.40
N VAL A 14 -1.58 -9.63 -3.21
CA VAL A 14 -1.56 -10.52 -2.03
C VAL A 14 -2.80 -10.27 -1.18
N THR A 15 -3.16 -8.99 -1.00
CA THR A 15 -4.37 -8.60 -0.28
C THR A 15 -4.85 -7.20 -0.66
N ALA A 16 -6.05 -6.81 -0.23
CA ALA A 16 -6.72 -5.55 -0.55
C ALA A 16 -7.34 -4.90 0.71
N ASP A 17 -8.11 -3.82 0.56
CA ASP A 17 -8.68 -3.04 1.68
C ASP A 17 -9.79 -3.75 2.46
N ASN A 18 -10.29 -4.88 1.96
CA ASN A 18 -11.24 -5.74 2.67
C ASN A 18 -10.56 -6.67 3.69
N ASP A 19 -9.23 -6.68 3.76
CA ASP A 19 -8.46 -7.53 4.66
C ASP A 19 -8.28 -6.87 6.04
N PRO A 20 -8.58 -7.57 7.15
CA PRO A 20 -8.45 -7.04 8.51
C PRO A 20 -7.03 -6.63 8.91
N GLY A 21 -6.01 -7.17 8.25
CA GLY A 21 -4.61 -6.79 8.37
C GLY A 21 -4.27 -5.51 7.63
N THR A 22 -5.19 -4.91 6.90
CA THR A 22 -4.96 -3.64 6.20
C THR A 22 -5.84 -2.53 6.76
N CYS A 23 -5.37 -1.28 6.68
CA CYS A 23 -6.16 -0.12 7.08
C CYS A 23 -5.97 1.03 6.10
N PHE A 24 -7.09 1.61 5.66
CA PHE A 24 -7.13 2.79 4.82
C PHE A 24 -7.64 3.97 5.63
N LYS A 25 -6.87 5.05 5.70
CA LYS A 25 -7.28 6.29 6.36
C LYS A 25 -7.18 7.44 5.38
N TRP A 26 -8.31 8.11 5.17
CA TRP A 26 -8.36 9.38 4.46
C TRP A 26 -8.52 10.52 5.45
N LYS A 27 -7.75 11.59 5.26
CA LYS A 27 -7.89 12.81 6.06
C LYS A 27 -7.79 14.03 5.16
N ARG A 28 -8.74 14.96 5.33
CA ARG A 28 -8.65 16.30 4.73
C ARG A 28 -7.32 16.94 5.15
N HIS A 29 -6.61 17.49 4.18
CA HIS A 29 -5.35 18.20 4.40
C HIS A 29 -5.46 19.56 3.70
N LEU A 30 -5.27 20.66 4.42
CA LEU A 30 -5.48 22.01 3.87
C LEU A 30 -6.88 22.16 3.21
N ALA A 31 -7.07 23.17 2.36
CA ALA A 31 -8.38 23.51 1.81
C ALA A 31 -8.90 22.49 0.78
N ALA A 32 -8.07 22.12 -0.19
CA ALA A 32 -8.46 21.25 -1.32
C ALA A 32 -7.60 19.99 -1.46
N GLN A 33 -6.73 19.70 -0.49
CA GLN A 33 -5.88 18.50 -0.54
C GLN A 33 -6.41 17.43 0.40
N SER A 34 -5.84 16.24 0.31
CA SER A 34 -6.08 15.16 1.27
C SER A 34 -4.83 14.34 1.43
N ARG A 35 -4.68 13.73 2.60
CA ARG A 35 -3.67 12.72 2.85
C ARG A 35 -4.36 11.37 2.99
N VAL A 36 -3.83 10.40 2.26
CA VAL A 36 -4.18 8.99 2.40
C VAL A 36 -3.03 8.31 3.12
N THR A 37 -3.37 7.58 4.18
CA THR A 37 -2.45 6.71 4.90
C THR A 37 -2.93 5.28 4.70
N ILE A 38 -2.03 4.43 4.19
CA ILE A 38 -2.26 3.00 4.01
C ILE A 38 -1.36 2.27 4.98
N GLU A 39 -1.95 1.39 5.79
CA GLU A 39 -1.24 0.53 6.71
C GLU A 39 -1.47 -0.93 6.31
N TRP A 40 -0.41 -1.74 6.37
CA TRP A 40 -0.47 -3.17 6.23
C TRP A 40 0.26 -3.84 7.39
N ARG A 41 -0.48 -4.63 8.18
CA ARG A 41 0.02 -5.50 9.23
C ARG A 41 0.43 -6.82 8.59
N VAL A 42 1.74 -6.95 8.38
CA VAL A 42 2.34 -8.17 7.85
C VAL A 42 2.08 -9.32 8.84
N SER A 43 1.44 -10.40 8.37
CA SER A 43 1.22 -11.58 9.20
C SER A 43 2.54 -12.33 9.43
N ALA A 44 2.63 -13.10 10.51
CA ALA A 44 3.79 -13.96 10.77
C ALA A 44 3.98 -15.07 9.73
N THR A 45 2.95 -15.35 8.93
CA THR A 45 2.95 -16.36 7.87
C THR A 45 3.10 -15.77 6.47
N ALA A 46 3.29 -14.45 6.36
CA ALA A 46 3.52 -13.81 5.07
C ALA A 46 4.84 -14.30 4.47
N THR A 47 4.82 -14.57 3.17
CA THR A 47 6.02 -14.91 2.41
C THR A 47 7.07 -13.80 2.56
N LEU A 48 8.33 -14.17 2.76
CA LEU A 48 9.42 -13.19 2.77
C LEU A 48 9.72 -12.74 1.34
N GLY A 49 10.03 -11.47 1.14
CA GLY A 49 10.31 -10.96 -0.20
C GLY A 49 10.00 -9.48 -0.39
N HIS A 50 9.86 -9.08 -1.65
CA HIS A 50 9.59 -7.70 -2.02
C HIS A 50 8.10 -7.44 -2.16
N TYR A 51 7.68 -6.34 -1.56
CA TYR A 51 6.31 -5.88 -1.52
C TYR A 51 6.21 -4.42 -1.96
N ARG A 52 5.03 -4.00 -2.40
CA ARG A 52 4.68 -2.60 -2.64
C ARG A 52 3.21 -2.36 -2.33
N LEU A 53 2.86 -1.12 -2.05
CA LEU A 53 1.47 -0.70 -1.89
C LEU A 53 0.99 0.00 -3.17
N VAL A 54 -0.24 -0.28 -3.56
CA VAL A 54 -0.92 0.39 -4.68
C VAL A 54 -2.15 1.10 -4.15
N TYR A 55 -2.22 2.41 -4.39
CA TYR A 55 -3.39 3.22 -4.10
C TYR A 55 -4.11 3.56 -5.39
N HIS A 56 -5.39 3.18 -5.48
CA HIS A 56 -6.29 3.63 -6.53
C HIS A 56 -7.16 4.74 -5.96
N GLY A 57 -7.08 5.92 -6.56
CA GLY A 57 -7.75 7.13 -6.10
C GLY A 57 -8.55 7.80 -7.22
N GLY A 58 -9.35 8.78 -6.81
CA GLY A 58 -10.03 9.70 -7.70
C GLY A 58 -9.82 11.13 -7.23
N ALA A 59 -9.53 12.04 -8.16
CA ALA A 59 -9.44 13.46 -7.90
C ALA A 59 -10.49 14.19 -8.73
N LYS A 60 -11.13 15.20 -8.12
CA LYS A 60 -12.02 16.12 -8.81
C LYS A 60 -11.40 17.51 -8.75
N VAL A 61 -11.27 18.15 -9.90
CA VAL A 61 -10.90 19.56 -10.00
C VAL A 61 -12.20 20.35 -10.20
N ALA A 62 -12.64 21.06 -9.17
CA ALA A 62 -13.85 21.91 -9.21
C ALA A 62 -15.11 21.24 -9.81
N SER A 63 -15.67 21.79 -10.90
CA SER A 63 -16.88 21.31 -11.58
C SER A 63 -16.60 20.23 -12.64
N GLU A 64 -15.37 19.77 -12.77
CA GLU A 64 -14.99 18.79 -13.79
C GLU A 64 -15.38 17.36 -13.39
N ALA A 65 -15.20 16.43 -14.34
CA ALA A 65 -15.39 15.01 -14.11
C ALA A 65 -14.38 14.45 -13.08
N LEU A 66 -14.71 13.29 -12.51
CA LEU A 66 -13.81 12.55 -11.64
C LEU A 66 -12.68 11.94 -12.48
N THR A 67 -11.43 12.31 -12.20
CA THR A 67 -10.24 11.70 -12.81
C THR A 67 -9.72 10.59 -11.90
N LEU A 68 -9.70 9.36 -12.41
CA LEU A 68 -9.14 8.21 -11.70
C LEU A 68 -7.61 8.17 -11.87
N PHE A 69 -6.90 7.76 -10.82
CA PHE A 69 -5.45 7.60 -10.84
C PHE A 69 -5.00 6.41 -9.98
N ALA A 70 -3.78 5.95 -10.22
CA ALA A 70 -3.14 4.93 -9.42
C ALA A 70 -1.71 5.35 -9.07
N GLU A 71 -1.36 5.24 -7.79
CA GLU A 71 -0.02 5.51 -7.28
C GLU A 71 0.58 4.25 -6.66
N VAL A 72 1.88 4.07 -6.86
CA VAL A 72 2.61 2.87 -6.41
C VAL A 72 3.81 3.32 -5.58
N THR A 73 3.98 2.73 -4.39
CA THR A 73 5.16 3.03 -3.56
C THR A 73 6.42 2.45 -4.18
N ASN A 74 7.58 2.98 -3.79
CA ASN A 74 8.83 2.23 -3.95
C ASN A 74 8.68 0.84 -3.28
N PRO A 75 9.27 -0.22 -3.85
CA PRO A 75 9.29 -1.53 -3.23
C PRO A 75 9.99 -1.51 -1.87
N PHE A 76 9.50 -2.33 -0.94
CA PHE A 76 10.11 -2.60 0.36
C PHE A 76 10.25 -4.10 0.58
N THR A 77 11.13 -4.51 1.50
CA THR A 77 11.39 -5.93 1.77
C THR A 77 10.76 -6.35 3.09
N VAL A 78 9.98 -7.43 3.06
CA VAL A 78 9.53 -8.16 4.25
C VAL A 78 10.56 -9.24 4.55
N ARG A 79 11.08 -9.22 5.77
CA ARG A 79 12.12 -10.13 6.28
C ARG A 79 11.65 -10.75 7.58
N SER A 80 12.32 -11.83 8.00
CA SER A 80 12.06 -12.39 9.32
C SER A 80 12.52 -11.43 10.42
N LYS A 81 11.83 -11.46 11.56
CA LYS A 81 12.21 -10.64 12.73
C LYS A 81 13.59 -11.01 13.29
N ALA A 82 14.06 -12.24 13.07
CA ALA A 82 15.38 -12.70 13.47
C ALA A 82 16.50 -12.00 12.68
N GLU A 83 16.31 -11.82 11.37
CA GLU A 83 17.30 -11.16 10.49
C GLU A 83 17.47 -9.68 10.79
N LEU A 84 16.39 -8.99 11.21
CA LEU A 84 16.44 -7.56 11.56
C LEU A 84 17.33 -7.26 12.78
N LYS A 85 17.54 -8.23 13.68
CA LYS A 85 18.40 -8.04 14.87
C LYS A 85 19.90 -8.16 14.60
N ILE A 86 20.29 -8.68 13.45
CA ILE A 86 21.71 -8.89 13.09
C ILE A 86 22.30 -7.65 12.40
N LEU A 87 21.44 -6.73 11.95
CA LEU A 87 21.80 -5.54 11.16
C LEU A 87 21.68 -4.21 11.94
N ALA A 88 21.41 -4.27 13.24
CA ALA A 88 21.27 -3.11 14.13
C ALA A 88 22.24 -3.24 15.31
#